data_AF-A0A9K3DD60-F1
#
_entry.id   AF-A0A9K3DD60-F1
#
_cell.length_a   1.000
_cell.length_b   1.000
_cell.length_c   1.000
_cell.angle_alpha   90.00
_cell.angle_beta   90.00
_cell.angle_gamma   90.00
#
_symmetry.space_group_name_H-M   'P 1'
#
loop_
_entity.id
_entity.type
_entity.pdbx_description
1 polymer ?
#
loop_
_entity_poly.entity_id
_entity_poly.type
_entity_poly.pdbx_seq_one_letter_code
_entity_poly.pdbx_strand_id
1 'polypeptide(L)'
;MYETFHTGYTALTSFAFDPADSIGSLHSASDLLDSIRSIHFIPLPADTLSLSVPETLHYHRCMGYNQDVGELCGCAEVVIDAQDSIDEYTAKFKE
;
A
#
# COMPACT_ATOMS: atom_id res chain seq x y z
N MET A 1 -9.08 8.02 5.54
CA MET A 1 -7.88 8.04 4.67
C MET A 1 -6.63 7.58 5.44
N TYR A 2 -6.32 8.17 6.60
CA TYR A 2 -5.20 7.71 7.46
C TYR A 2 -5.37 6.29 8.03
N GLU A 3 -6.60 5.90 8.36
CA GLU A 3 -6.93 4.58 8.93
C GLU A 3 -6.73 3.46 7.89
N THR A 4 -7.22 3.67 6.66
CA THR A 4 -7.02 2.76 5.52
C THR A 4 -5.53 2.57 5.19
N PHE A 5 -4.75 3.65 5.27
CA PHE A 5 -3.30 3.61 5.08
C PHE A 5 -2.60 2.78 6.17
N HIS A 6 -2.95 3.00 7.43
CA HIS A 6 -2.34 2.31 8.56
C HIS A 6 -2.67 0.81 8.58
N THR A 7 -3.93 0.45 8.28
CA THR A 7 -4.34 -0.95 8.12
C THR A 7 -3.61 -1.59 6.93
N GLY A 8 -3.51 -0.87 5.82
CA GLY A 8 -2.66 -1.14 4.66
C GLY A 8 -1.26 -1.63 5.05
N TYR A 9 -0.52 -0.68 5.60
CA TYR A 9 0.88 -0.87 5.97
C TYR A 9 1.08 -1.99 6.99
N THR A 10 0.23 -2.09 8.01
CA THR A 10 0.33 -3.13 9.05
C THR A 10 0.12 -4.53 8.48
N ALA A 11 -0.86 -4.72 7.59
CA ALA A 11 -1.12 -6.02 6.98
C ALA A 11 0.04 -6.49 6.08
N LEU A 12 0.61 -5.58 5.26
CA LEU A 12 1.74 -5.94 4.38
C LEU A 12 3.02 -6.24 5.16
N THR A 13 3.29 -5.47 6.21
CA THR A 13 4.47 -5.70 7.05
C THR A 13 4.36 -7.01 7.81
N SER A 14 3.19 -7.39 8.32
CA SER A 14 2.97 -8.72 8.92
C SER A 14 3.17 -9.86 7.91
N PHE A 15 2.78 -9.67 6.65
CA PHE A 15 2.95 -10.66 5.59
C PHE A 15 4.42 -11.01 5.30
N ALA A 16 5.31 -10.02 5.40
CA ALA A 16 6.74 -10.19 5.15
C ALA A 16 7.47 -11.05 6.21
N PHE A 17 6.87 -11.29 7.39
CA PHE A 17 7.55 -11.93 8.54
C PHE A 17 7.06 -13.35 8.90
N ASP A 18 5.80 -13.73 8.64
CA ASP A 18 5.32 -15.10 8.94
C ASP A 18 4.26 -15.60 7.93
N PRO A 19 4.61 -16.54 7.02
CA PRO A 19 3.74 -17.08 5.96
C PRO A 19 2.62 -18.05 6.42
N ALA A 20 2.64 -18.55 7.67
CA ALA A 20 1.73 -19.61 8.12
C ALA A 20 0.46 -19.08 8.84
N ASP A 21 0.57 -17.93 9.50
CA ASP A 21 -0.58 -17.12 9.95
C ASP A 21 -1.30 -16.44 8.75
N SER A 22 -0.84 -16.71 7.53
CA SER A 22 -1.14 -15.89 6.37
C SER A 22 -2.39 -16.22 5.60
N ILE A 23 -3.13 -17.31 5.81
CA ILE A 23 -4.36 -17.53 5.00
C ILE A 23 -5.45 -16.49 5.32
N GLY A 24 -5.63 -16.13 6.61
CA GLY A 24 -6.48 -15.00 6.99
C GLY A 24 -5.88 -13.65 6.58
N SER A 25 -4.55 -13.53 6.65
CA SER A 25 -3.81 -12.34 6.22
C SER A 25 -3.75 -12.18 4.69
N LEU A 26 -3.97 -13.26 3.92
CA LEU A 26 -3.98 -13.32 2.46
C LEU A 26 -5.27 -12.76 1.89
N HIS A 27 -6.40 -13.17 2.47
CA HIS A 27 -7.68 -12.53 2.18
C HIS A 27 -7.64 -11.04 2.56
N SER A 28 -7.07 -10.73 3.73
CA SER A 28 -6.87 -9.35 4.17
C SER A 28 -5.94 -8.59 3.22
N ALA A 29 -4.89 -9.21 2.67
CA ALA A 29 -3.95 -8.63 1.71
C ALA A 29 -4.59 -8.42 0.33
N SER A 30 -5.49 -9.30 -0.11
CA SER A 30 -6.26 -9.10 -1.35
C SER A 30 -7.24 -7.94 -1.22
N ASP A 31 -7.97 -7.85 -0.10
CA ASP A 31 -8.83 -6.69 0.21
C ASP A 31 -8.00 -5.40 0.38
N LEU A 32 -6.77 -5.55 0.84
CA LEU A 32 -5.78 -4.47 0.92
C LEU A 32 -5.34 -3.98 -0.45
N LEU A 33 -5.07 -4.90 -1.39
CA LEU A 33 -4.69 -4.57 -2.75
C LEU A 33 -5.82 -3.80 -3.44
N ASP A 34 -7.07 -4.19 -3.22
CA ASP A 34 -8.23 -3.45 -3.73
C ASP A 34 -8.39 -2.09 -3.02
N SER A 35 -8.06 -1.98 -1.74
CA SER A 35 -8.01 -0.70 -1.03
C SER A 35 -6.88 0.22 -1.55
N ILE A 36 -5.71 -0.34 -1.85
CA ILE A 36 -4.54 0.36 -2.42
C ILE A 36 -4.82 0.80 -3.86
N ARG A 37 -5.60 0.02 -4.63
CA ARG A 37 -6.02 0.42 -5.99
C ARG A 37 -6.80 1.73 -6.03
N SER A 38 -7.45 2.11 -4.93
CA SER A 38 -8.16 3.39 -4.79
C SER A 38 -7.26 4.56 -4.38
N ILE A 39 -6.00 4.28 -4.03
CA ILE A 39 -5.00 5.26 -3.63
C ILE A 39 -4.24 5.76 -4.86
N HIS A 40 -4.15 7.07 -5.02
CA HIS A 40 -3.48 7.70 -6.17
C HIS A 40 -2.49 8.75 -5.70
N PHE A 41 -1.36 8.85 -6.41
CA PHE A 41 -0.44 9.96 -6.22
C PHE A 41 -1.13 11.29 -6.50
N ILE A 42 -0.89 12.26 -5.63
CA ILE A 42 -1.34 13.64 -5.83
C ILE A 42 -0.32 14.31 -6.75
N PRO A 43 -0.72 14.84 -7.92
CA PRO A 43 0.20 15.57 -8.79
C PRO A 43 0.69 16.84 -8.08
N LEU A 44 2.01 17.01 -8.02
CA LEU A 44 2.65 18.16 -7.41
C LEU A 44 3.29 19.06 -8.48
N PRO A 45 3.29 20.40 -8.28
CA PRO A 45 4.00 21.31 -9.15
C PRO A 45 5.51 21.04 -9.11
N ALA A 46 6.19 21.23 -10.26
CA ALA A 46 7.61 20.93 -10.39
C ALA A 46 8.52 21.90 -9.59
N ASP A 47 8.03 23.11 -9.30
CA ASP A 47 8.71 24.07 -8.43
C ASP A 47 7.77 24.59 -7.34
N THR A 48 8.37 25.10 -6.27
CA THR A 48 7.66 25.73 -5.14
C THR A 48 7.88 27.25 -5.07
N LEU A 49 8.60 27.83 -6.03
CA LEU A 49 9.09 29.22 -5.97
C LEU A 49 7.96 30.24 -6.06
N SER A 50 6.89 29.91 -6.78
CA SER A 50 5.72 30.79 -6.93
C SER A 50 4.62 30.52 -5.90
N LEU A 51 4.81 29.58 -4.97
CA LEU A 51 3.78 29.20 -4.01
C LEU A 51 3.72 30.19 -2.84
N SER A 52 2.50 30.56 -2.45
CA SER A 52 2.27 31.22 -1.16
C SER A 52 2.62 30.29 0.01
N VAL A 53 2.72 30.85 1.22
CA VAL A 53 3.01 30.08 2.45
C VAL A 53 1.98 28.95 2.68
N PRO A 54 0.65 29.19 2.56
CA PRO A 54 -0.33 28.10 2.67
C PRO A 54 -0.17 27.01 1.61
N GLU A 55 0.12 27.39 0.37
CA GLU A 55 0.32 26.44 -0.74
C GLU A 55 1.59 25.60 -0.54
N THR A 56 2.66 26.21 -0.02
CA THR A 56 3.90 25.50 0.35
C THR A 56 3.65 24.48 1.45
N LEU A 57 2.88 24.84 2.49
CA LEU A 57 2.50 23.90 3.55
C LEU A 57 1.65 22.74 3.02
N HIS A 58 0.72 23.02 2.10
CA HIS A 58 -0.07 21.99 1.44
C HIS A 58 0.81 21.07 0.58
N TYR A 59 1.72 21.64 -0.21
CA TYR A 59 2.70 20.91 -1.01
C TYR A 59 3.48 19.90 -0.16
N HIS A 60 4.03 20.32 0.98
CA HIS A 60 4.79 19.43 1.85
C HIS A 60 3.94 18.29 2.43
N ARG A 61 2.66 18.53 2.75
CA ARG A 61 1.75 17.46 3.20
C ARG A 61 1.48 16.45 2.10
N CYS A 62 1.21 16.93 0.88
CA CYS A 62 0.98 16.04 -0.26
C CYS A 62 2.25 15.28 -0.67
N MET A 63 3.43 15.88 -0.53
CA MET A 63 4.70 15.20 -0.75
C MET A 63 4.93 14.08 0.27
N GLY A 64 4.65 14.33 1.55
CA GLY A 64 4.70 13.27 2.58
C GLY A 64 3.71 12.14 2.28
N TYR A 65 2.46 12.48 1.93
CA TYR A 65 1.48 11.50 1.49
C TYR A 65 1.97 10.69 0.27
N ASN A 66 2.55 11.32 -0.74
CA ASN A 66 3.06 10.61 -1.92
C ASN A 66 4.24 9.68 -1.58
N GLN A 67 5.09 10.05 -0.62
CA GLN A 67 6.14 9.16 -0.12
C GLN A 67 5.53 7.92 0.53
N ASP A 68 4.57 8.13 1.43
CA ASP A 68 3.80 7.09 2.12
C ASP A 68 3.14 6.12 1.10
N VAL A 69 2.52 6.66 0.04
CA VAL A 69 1.95 5.86 -1.06
C VAL A 69 3.02 5.06 -1.81
N GLY A 70 4.19 5.64 -2.05
CA GLY A 70 5.31 4.94 -2.68
C GLY A 70 5.82 3.76 -1.86
N GLU A 71 5.93 3.92 -0.54
CA GLU A 71 6.30 2.83 0.38
C GLU A 71 5.27 1.70 0.36
N LEU A 72 3.97 2.04 0.37
CA LEU A 72 2.87 1.08 0.21
C LEU A 72 2.98 0.30 -1.10
N CYS A 73 3.25 0.98 -2.22
CA CYS A 73 3.42 0.32 -3.52
C CYS A 73 4.61 -0.65 -3.50
N GLY A 74 5.73 -0.29 -2.87
CA GLY A 74 6.89 -1.18 -2.73
C GLY A 74 6.59 -2.41 -1.86
N CYS A 75 5.80 -2.26 -0.80
CA CYS A 75 5.35 -3.41 -0.01
C CYS A 75 4.35 -4.30 -0.78
N ALA A 76 3.49 -3.70 -1.60
CA ALA A 76 2.53 -4.44 -2.42
C ALA A 76 3.20 -5.26 -3.54
N GLU A 77 4.36 -4.81 -4.05
CA GLU A 77 5.17 -5.54 -5.05
C GLU A 77 5.51 -6.95 -4.56
N VAL A 78 5.92 -7.09 -3.30
CA VAL A 78 6.25 -8.40 -2.69
C VAL A 78 5.04 -9.34 -2.66
N VAL A 79 3.83 -8.80 -2.44
CA VAL A 79 2.59 -9.60 -2.44
C VAL A 79 2.22 -10.02 -3.86
N ILE A 80 2.36 -9.11 -4.83
CA ILE A 80 2.11 -9.40 -6.25
C ILE A 80 3.07 -10.49 -6.74
N ASP A 81 4.35 -10.42 -6.40
CA ASP A 81 5.35 -11.43 -6.78
C ASP A 81 5.07 -12.80 -6.15
N ALA A 82 4.47 -12.83 -4.97
CA ALA A 82 4.08 -14.06 -4.28
C ALA A 82 2.73 -14.62 -4.73
N GLN A 83 1.94 -13.87 -5.52
CA GLN A 83 0.54 -14.17 -5.85
C GLN A 83 0.36 -15.56 -6.50
N ASP A 84 1.25 -15.94 -7.43
CA ASP A 84 1.17 -17.25 -8.10
C ASP A 84 1.35 -18.42 -7.10
N SER A 85 2.28 -18.26 -6.14
CA SER A 85 2.52 -19.27 -5.11
C SER A 85 1.34 -19.37 -4.13
N ILE A 86 0.72 -18.24 -3.83
CA ILE A 86 -0.48 -18.12 -3.00
C ILE A 86 -1.67 -18.83 -3.67
N ASP A 87 -1.88 -18.59 -4.96
CA ASP A 87 -2.97 -19.17 -5.74
C ASP A 87 -2.79 -20.70 -5.88
N GLU A 88 -1.56 -21.17 -6.13
CA GLU A 88 -1.23 -22.60 -6.20
C GLU A 88 -1.49 -23.32 -4.87
N TYR A 89 -1.12 -22.70 -3.74
CA TYR A 89 -1.34 -23.28 -2.42
C TYR A 89 -2.83 -23.29 -2.05
N THR A 90 -3.56 -22.23 -2.37
CA THR A 90 -5.00 -22.12 -2.10
C THR A 90 -5.81 -23.14 -2.89
N ALA A 91 -5.42 -23.46 -4.12
CA ALA A 91 -6.06 -24.49 -4.94
C ALA A 91 -5.92 -25.90 -4.33
N LYS A 92 -4.76 -26.21 -3.73
CA LYS A 92 -4.45 -27.53 -3.16
C LYS A 92 -5.20 -27.84 -1.85
N PHE A 93 -5.65 -26.84 -1.11
CA PHE A 93 -6.35 -27.02 0.18
C PHE A 93 -7.88 -26.93 0.09
N LYS A 94 -8.44 -26.76 -1.12
CA LYS A 94 -9.89 -26.84 -1.39
C LYS A 94 -10.36 -28.22 -1.88
N GLU A 95 -9.45 -29.19 -2.03
CA GLU A 95 -9.73 -30.63 -2.25
C GLU A 95 -9.69 -31.40 -0.92
#